data_AF-A0A959CCX0-F1
#
_entry.id   AF-A0A959CCX0-F1
#
_cell.length_a   1.000
_cell.length_b   1.000
_cell.length_c   1.000
_cell.angle_alpha   90.00
_cell.angle_beta   90.00
_cell.angle_gamma   90.00
#
_symmetry.space_group_name_H-M   'P 1'
#
loop_
_entity.id
_entity.type
_entity.pdbx_description
1 polymer ?
#
loop_
_entity_poly.entity_id
_entity_poly.type
_entity_poly.pdbx_seq_one_letter_code
_entity_poly.pdbx_strand_id
1 'polypeptide(L)'
;MWTMIEGFQSLSHEEIDALVGAPALITILVGAADGEIDREERKWTERLLRTRTYNRPKELNEFYRVVVSDFWTKVQNEIDRLPTDVDAR
;
A
#
# COMPACT_ATOMS: atom_id res chain seq x y z
N MET A 1 -3.89 14.99 -1.39
CA MET A 1 -5.26 15.55 -1.55
C MET A 1 -6.18 14.38 -1.85
N TRP A 2 -6.60 13.68 -0.80
CA TRP A 2 -7.31 12.39 -0.84
C TRP A 2 -8.84 12.57 -0.77
N THR A 3 -9.28 13.82 -0.58
CA THR A 3 -10.64 14.31 -0.37
C THR A 3 -11.59 14.14 -1.57
N MET A 4 -11.14 13.52 -2.66
CA MET A 4 -11.90 13.37 -3.92
C MET A 4 -12.58 12.01 -4.07
N ILE A 5 -12.29 11.04 -3.20
CA ILE A 5 -12.95 9.72 -3.24
C ILE A 5 -14.31 9.85 -2.56
N GLU A 6 -15.38 9.85 -3.35
CA GLU A 6 -16.77 10.00 -2.89
C GLU A 6 -17.13 9.04 -1.74
N GLY A 7 -16.65 7.80 -1.81
CA GLY A 7 -16.86 6.79 -0.76
C GLY A 7 -16.15 7.04 0.57
N PHE A 8 -15.26 8.03 0.65
CA PHE A 8 -14.46 8.34 1.85
C PHE A 8 -14.96 9.57 2.62
N GLN A 9 -16.08 10.18 2.19
CA GLN A 9 -16.63 11.39 2.81
C GLN A 9 -16.97 11.23 4.30
N SER A 10 -17.27 10.01 4.77
CA SER A 10 -17.57 9.72 6.18
C SER A 10 -16.35 9.34 7.01
N LEU A 11 -15.16 9.27 6.41
CA LEU A 11 -13.93 8.85 7.09
C LEU A 11 -13.14 10.06 7.58
N SER A 12 -12.52 9.91 8.74
CA SER A 12 -11.51 10.82 9.26
C SER A 12 -10.22 10.75 8.43
N HIS A 13 -9.37 11.76 8.57
CA HIS A 13 -8.06 11.77 7.92
C HIS A 13 -7.20 10.56 8.34
N GLU A 14 -7.26 10.20 9.62
CA GLU A 14 -6.51 9.06 10.19
C GLU A 14 -6.97 7.72 9.59
N GLU A 15 -8.28 7.54 9.40
CA GLU A 15 -8.83 6.34 8.75
C GLU A 15 -8.44 6.25 7.26
N ILE A 16 -8.44 7.40 6.56
CA ILE A 16 -8.01 7.45 5.16
C ILE A 16 -6.51 7.13 5.05
N ASP A 17 -5.69 7.70 5.93
CA ASP A 17 -4.26 7.44 5.96
C ASP A 17 -3.96 5.96 6.23
N ALA A 18 -4.69 5.34 7.16
CA ALA A 18 -4.62 3.92 7.42
C ALA A 18 -5.02 3.07 6.20
N LEU A 19 -6.11 3.43 5.51
CA LEU A 19 -6.57 2.72 4.30
C LEU A 19 -5.56 2.80 3.15
N VAL A 20 -4.96 3.96 2.92
CA VAL A 20 -3.98 4.14 1.85
C VAL A 20 -2.63 3.51 2.24
N GLY A 21 -2.31 3.43 3.52
CA GLY A 21 -1.11 2.75 4.04
C GLY A 21 -1.21 1.21 4.04
N ALA A 22 -2.41 0.66 4.21
CA ALA A 22 -2.62 -0.78 4.37
C ALA A 22 -2.00 -1.65 3.24
N PRO A 23 -2.08 -1.30 1.94
CA PRO A 23 -1.45 -2.09 0.89
C PRO A 23 0.07 -2.23 1.07
N ALA A 24 0.76 -1.18 1.52
CA ALA A 24 2.20 -1.24 1.77
C ALA A 24 2.53 -2.17 2.95
N LEU A 25 1.77 -2.07 4.04
CA LEU A 25 1.91 -2.96 5.20
C LEU A 25 1.65 -4.43 4.84
N ILE A 26 0.62 -4.70 4.03
CA ILE A 26 0.33 -6.06 3.54
C ILE A 26 1.50 -6.60 2.71
N THR A 27 2.09 -5.78 1.83
CA THR A 27 3.26 -6.19 1.04
C THR A 27 4.45 -6.53 1.92
N ILE A 28 4.70 -5.77 2.99
CA ILE A 28 5.77 -6.08 3.95
C ILE A 28 5.48 -7.40 4.67
N LEU A 29 4.25 -7.60 5.15
CA LEU A 29 3.87 -8.83 5.87
C LEU A 29 3.92 -10.08 5.00
N VAL A 30 3.64 -9.96 3.70
CA VAL A 30 3.57 -11.10 2.78
C VAL A 30 4.88 -11.34 2.04
N GLY A 31 5.55 -10.28 1.57
CA GLY A 31 6.72 -10.36 0.69
C GLY A 31 8.03 -9.84 1.29
N ALA A 32 8.05 -9.42 2.56
CA ALA A 32 9.30 -9.15 3.28
C ALA A 32 9.46 -10.10 4.48
N ALA A 33 8.84 -11.28 4.42
CA ALA A 33 8.91 -12.28 5.50
C ALA A 33 10.33 -12.81 5.72
N ASP A 34 11.16 -12.79 4.69
CA ASP A 34 12.59 -13.13 4.71
C ASP A 34 13.52 -11.90 4.83
N GLY A 35 12.94 -10.70 4.94
CA GLY A 35 13.65 -9.43 5.10
C GLY A 35 14.02 -8.71 3.80
N GLU A 36 13.75 -9.29 2.62
CA GLU A 36 14.03 -8.64 1.34
C GLU A 36 12.89 -8.81 0.34
N ILE A 37 12.43 -7.72 -0.28
CA ILE A 37 11.48 -7.82 -1.41
C ILE A 37 12.30 -8.01 -2.69
N ASP A 38 12.22 -9.21 -3.28
CA ASP A 38 12.97 -9.56 -4.47
C ASP A 38 12.41 -8.89 -5.75
N ARG A 39 13.12 -9.06 -6.88
CA ARG A 39 12.71 -8.44 -8.16
C ARG A 39 11.39 -8.99 -8.71
N GLU A 40 11.10 -10.27 -8.52
CA GLU A 40 9.87 -10.90 -8.98
C GLU A 40 8.69 -10.46 -8.12
N GLU A 41 8.86 -10.37 -6.80
CA GLU A 41 7.86 -9.86 -5.86
C GLU A 41 7.49 -8.41 -6.13
N ARG A 42 8.49 -7.57 -6.45
CA ARG A 42 8.24 -6.19 -6.91
C ARG A 42 7.39 -6.16 -8.17
N LYS A 43 7.76 -6.95 -9.16
CA LYS A 43 7.07 -7.02 -10.46
C LYS A 43 5.64 -7.54 -10.30
N TRP A 44 5.42 -8.55 -9.47
CA TRP A 44 4.09 -9.07 -9.16
C TRP A 44 3.24 -8.04 -8.42
N THR A 45 3.81 -7.32 -7.47
CA THR A 45 3.14 -6.26 -6.72
C THR A 45 2.71 -5.12 -7.64
N GLU A 46 3.60 -4.64 -8.51
CA GLU A 46 3.27 -3.60 -9.49
C GLU A 46 2.19 -4.03 -10.47
N ARG A 47 2.27 -5.28 -10.94
CA ARG A 47 1.27 -5.85 -11.83
C ARG A 47 -0.10 -5.89 -11.15
N LEU A 48 -0.16 -6.38 -9.91
CA LEU A 48 -1.39 -6.47 -9.13
C LEU A 48 -2.01 -5.08 -8.89
N LEU A 49 -1.20 -4.12 -8.45
CA LEU A 49 -1.63 -2.76 -8.20
C LEU A 49 -2.16 -2.09 -9.47
N ARG A 50 -1.42 -2.18 -10.58
CA ARG A 50 -1.87 -1.66 -11.88
C ARG A 50 -3.17 -2.32 -12.31
N THR A 51 -3.30 -3.64 -12.21
CA THR A 51 -4.55 -4.32 -12.56
C THR A 51 -5.72 -3.78 -11.73
N ARG A 52 -5.55 -3.58 -10.42
CA ARG A 52 -6.61 -3.03 -9.55
C ARG A 52 -6.98 -1.58 -9.88
N THR A 53 -6.07 -0.78 -10.41
CA THR A 53 -6.36 0.59 -10.90
C THR A 53 -7.30 0.62 -12.10
N TYR A 54 -7.33 -0.46 -12.89
CA TYR A 54 -8.15 -0.57 -14.10
C TYR A 54 -9.35 -1.51 -13.96
N ASN A 55 -9.40 -2.33 -12.91
CA ASN A 55 -10.45 -3.33 -12.73
C ASN A 55 -11.65 -2.76 -11.96
N ARG A 56 -12.86 -3.21 -12.31
CA ARG A 56 -14.10 -2.76 -11.66
C ARG A 56 -14.13 -3.21 -10.18
N PRO A 57 -14.69 -2.42 -9.24
CA PRO A 57 -15.59 -1.27 -9.40
C PRO A 57 -14.88 0.06 -9.73
N LYS A 58 -15.46 0.89 -10.61
CA LYS A 58 -14.84 2.17 -11.07
C LYS A 58 -14.58 3.13 -9.89
N GLU A 59 -15.38 3.01 -8.86
CA GLU A 59 -15.39 3.79 -7.62
C GLU A 59 -14.06 3.64 -6.85
N LEU A 60 -13.38 2.49 -6.99
CA LEU A 60 -12.10 2.23 -6.34
C LEU A 60 -10.88 2.63 -7.17
N ASN A 61 -11.07 3.00 -8.45
CA ASN A 61 -9.94 3.33 -9.33
C ASN A 61 -9.18 4.56 -8.83
N GLU A 62 -9.88 5.54 -8.25
CA GLU A 62 -9.25 6.73 -7.68
C GLU A 62 -8.46 6.41 -6.41
N PHE A 63 -9.03 5.57 -5.53
CA PHE A 63 -8.31 5.01 -4.39
C PHE A 63 -7.01 4.32 -4.81
N TYR A 64 -7.07 3.39 -5.76
CA TYR A 64 -5.87 2.67 -6.19
C TYR A 64 -4.86 3.56 -6.92
N ARG A 65 -5.29 4.61 -7.65
CA ARG A 65 -4.37 5.61 -8.21
C ARG A 65 -3.56 6.30 -7.13
N VAL A 66 -4.22 6.69 -6.05
CA VAL A 66 -3.61 7.38 -4.91
C VAL A 66 -2.70 6.45 -4.11
N VAL A 67 -3.06 5.18 -3.96
CA VAL A 67 -2.19 4.16 -3.36
C VAL A 67 -0.92 3.98 -4.21
N VAL A 68 -1.06 3.84 -5.52
CA VAL A 68 0.06 3.54 -6.44
C VAL A 68 1.08 4.67 -6.52
N SER A 69 0.67 5.94 -6.43
CA SER A 69 1.58 7.07 -6.63
C SER A 69 2.76 7.10 -5.66
N ASP A 70 2.53 6.72 -4.41
CA ASP A 70 3.53 6.74 -3.34
C ASP A 70 3.81 5.36 -2.73
N PHE A 71 3.35 4.30 -3.39
CA PHE A 71 3.36 2.94 -2.85
C PHE A 71 4.76 2.49 -2.39
N TRP A 72 5.75 2.54 -3.29
CA TRP A 72 7.10 2.07 -3.00
C TRP A 72 7.82 2.92 -1.96
N THR A 73 7.57 4.23 -1.97
CA THR A 73 8.07 5.16 -0.94
C THR A 73 7.52 4.78 0.43
N LYS A 74 6.22 4.46 0.53
CA LYS A 74 5.59 4.00 1.77
C LYS A 74 6.15 2.66 2.23
N VAL A 75 6.31 1.69 1.31
CA VAL A 75 6.91 0.39 1.62
C VAL A 75 8.31 0.57 2.20
N GLN A 76 9.17 1.38 1.55
CA GLN A 76 10.53 1.62 2.04
C GLN A 76 10.52 2.31 3.40
N ASN A 77 9.72 3.36 3.58
CA ASN A 77 9.61 4.07 4.85
C ASN A 77 9.15 3.16 6.00
N GLU A 78 8.23 2.23 5.73
CA GLU A 78 7.77 1.27 6.73
C GLU A 78 8.82 0.19 7.02
N ILE A 79 9.55 -0.30 6.01
CA ILE A 79 10.71 -1.19 6.23
C ILE A 79 11.77 -0.51 7.10
N ASP A 80 12.10 0.75 6.82
CA ASP A 80 13.11 1.52 7.57
C ASP A 80 12.67 1.80 9.02
N ARG A 81 11.36 1.85 9.28
CA ARG A 81 10.78 2.05 10.62
C ARG A 81 10.68 0.76 11.43
N LEU A 82 10.54 -0.38 10.77
CA LEU A 82 10.36 -1.65 11.46
C LEU A 82 11.68 -2.10 12.09
N PRO A 83 11.66 -2.58 13.34
CA PRO A 83 12.85 -3.13 13.97
C PRO A 83 13.31 -4.36 13.17
N THR A 84 14.60 -4.37 12.82
CA THR A 84 15.26 -5.49 12.12
C THR A 84 15.50 -6.69 13.03
N ASP A 85 15.31 -6.54 14.34
CA ASP A 85 15.53 -7.58 15.34
C ASP A 85 14.22 -8.34 15.63
N VAL A 86 14.26 -9.65 15.47
CA VAL A 86 13.11 -10.56 15.72
C VAL A 86 12.72 -10.55 17.20
N ASP A 87 13.69 -10.29 18.10
CA ASP A 87 13.45 -10.22 19.55
C ASP A 87 12.84 -8.89 20.01
N ALA A 88 12.78 -7.88 19.12
CA ALA A 88 12.18 -6.57 19.39
C ALA A 88 10.75 -6.41 18.81
N ARG A 89 10.18 -7.47 18.22
CA ARG A 89 8.84 -7.49 17.61
C ARG A 89 7.74 -7.90 18.58
#